data_AF-Q5R805-F1
#
_entry.id   AF-Q5R805-F1
#
_cell.length_a   1.000
_cell.length_b   1.000
_cell.length_c   1.000
_cell.angle_alpha   90.00
_cell.angle_beta   90.00
_cell.angle_gamma   90.00
#
_symmetry.space_group_name_H-M   'P 1'
#
loop_
_entity.id
_entity.type
_entity.pdbx_description
1 polymer ?
#
loop_
_entity_poly.entity_id
_entity_poly.type
_entity_poly.pdbx_seq_one_letter_code
_entity_poly.pdbx_strand_id
1 'polypeptide(L)'
;MNSPVDPGARQALRKKPPERTPEDLNTIYSYLHGMEILSNLREHQLRLMSARARYERYSGNQVLFCSETIARCWYILLSGSVLVKGSMVLPPCSFGKQFGGKRGCDCLVLEPSEMIVVENAKDNEDSILQREIPARQSRRRFRKINYKGERQTITDDVEVNSYLSLPADLTKMHLTENPHPQVTHVSSSQSGCSIASDSGSSSLSDIYQ
;
A
#
# COMPACT_ATOMS: atom_id res chain seq x y z
N MET A 1 27.06 -0.02 28.25
CA MET A 1 27.00 0.43 26.85
C MET A 1 25.94 1.52 26.76
N ASN A 2 26.34 2.75 26.43
CA ASN A 2 25.40 3.87 26.28
C ASN A 2 24.63 3.68 24.98
N SER A 3 23.30 3.60 25.03
CA SER A 3 22.49 3.43 23.81
C SER A 3 22.63 4.69 22.93
N PRO A 4 22.76 4.54 21.59
CA PRO A 4 23.12 5.62 20.66
C PRO A 4 22.05 6.71 20.54
N VAL A 5 20.88 6.51 21.13
CA VAL A 5 19.77 7.46 21.12
C VAL A 5 19.94 8.46 22.25
N ASP A 6 19.75 9.75 21.97
CA ASP A 6 19.67 10.77 23.02
C ASP A 6 18.66 10.37 24.12
N PRO A 7 19.02 10.42 25.42
CA PRO A 7 18.12 10.02 26.50
C PRO A 7 16.80 10.77 26.52
N GLY A 8 16.81 12.07 26.18
CA GLY A 8 15.61 12.91 26.10
C GLY A 8 14.71 12.48 24.94
N ALA A 9 15.28 12.29 23.75
CA ALA A 9 14.54 11.79 22.59
C ALA A 9 13.94 10.41 22.85
N ARG A 10 14.68 9.51 23.52
CA ARG A 10 14.17 8.18 23.90
C ARG A 10 12.99 8.28 24.85
N GLN A 11 13.06 9.16 25.86
CA GLN A 11 11.98 9.35 26.81
C GLN A 11 10.73 9.91 26.13
N ALA A 12 10.89 10.91 25.25
CA ALA A 12 9.80 11.48 24.47
C ALA A 12 9.15 10.44 23.52
N LEU A 13 9.96 9.62 22.83
CA LEU A 13 9.48 8.57 21.93
C LEU A 13 8.74 7.42 22.64
N ARG A 14 8.99 7.22 23.94
CA ARG A 14 8.27 6.23 24.76
C ARG A 14 6.87 6.70 25.18
N LYS A 15 6.64 8.01 25.24
CA LYS A 15 5.29 8.56 25.47
C LYS A 15 4.39 8.25 24.27
N LYS A 16 3.12 7.95 24.53
CA LYS A 16 2.16 7.72 23.44
C LYS A 16 1.94 9.02 22.65
N PRO A 17 1.68 8.95 21.33
CA PRO A 17 1.42 10.13 20.51
C PRO A 17 0.48 11.20 21.12
N PRO A 18 -0.71 10.86 21.70
CA PRO A 18 -1.60 11.86 22.27
C PRO A 18 -1.12 12.50 23.57
N GLU A 19 -0.13 11.92 24.24
CA GLU A 19 0.38 12.36 25.55
C GLU A 19 1.64 13.25 25.42
N ARG A 20 2.09 13.51 24.19
CA ARG A 20 3.32 14.28 23.93
C ARG A 20 3.07 15.77 24.03
N THR A 21 3.96 16.46 24.74
CA THR A 21 3.96 17.92 24.78
C THR A 21 4.64 18.50 23.53
N PRO A 22 4.49 19.81 23.24
CA PRO A 22 5.23 20.47 22.16
C PRO A 22 6.76 20.34 22.31
N GLU A 23 7.27 20.34 23.54
CA GLU A 23 8.68 20.13 23.86
C GLU A 23 9.14 18.71 23.51
N ASP A 24 8.31 17.70 23.82
CA ASP A 24 8.58 16.31 23.42
C ASP A 24 8.67 16.20 21.90
N LEU A 25 7.72 16.82 21.18
CA LEU A 25 7.70 16.79 19.71
C LEU A 25 8.92 17.48 19.10
N ASN A 26 9.35 18.62 19.65
CA ASN A 26 10.56 19.32 19.21
C ASN A 26 11.83 18.53 19.49
N THR A 27 11.88 17.83 20.63
CA THR A 27 13.00 16.94 20.99
C THR A 27 13.10 15.79 19.99
N ILE A 28 11.98 15.13 19.68
CA ILE A 28 11.92 14.05 18.69
C ILE A 28 12.31 14.58 17.30
N TYR A 29 11.77 15.72 16.89
CA TYR A 29 12.07 16.34 15.60
C TYR A 29 13.56 16.62 15.44
N SER A 30 14.18 17.25 16.44
CA SER A 30 15.62 17.58 16.42
C SER A 30 16.47 16.32 16.31
N TYR A 31 16.10 15.26 17.04
CA TYR A 31 16.76 13.97 16.96
C TYR A 31 16.62 13.31 15.57
N LEU A 32 15.41 13.25 15.02
CA LEU A 32 15.16 12.67 13.69
C LEU A 32 15.85 13.46 12.57
N HIS A 33 15.86 14.79 12.67
CA HIS A 33 16.52 15.68 11.71
C HIS A 33 18.04 15.46 11.68
N GLY A 34 18.64 15.08 12.81
CA GLY A 34 20.06 14.73 12.90
C GLY A 34 20.44 13.39 12.28
N MET A 35 19.48 12.57 11.84
CA MET A 35 19.76 11.24 11.28
C MET A 35 20.00 11.32 9.76
N GLU A 36 21.18 10.91 9.30
CA GLU A 36 21.55 10.90 7.88
C GLU A 36 20.58 10.08 7.01
N ILE A 37 20.08 8.96 7.54
CA ILE A 37 19.10 8.08 6.85
C ILE A 37 17.76 8.78 6.57
N LEU A 38 17.48 9.93 7.21
CA LEU A 38 16.28 10.74 7.04
C LEU A 38 16.54 12.06 6.32
N SER A 39 17.77 12.32 5.86
CA SER A 39 18.18 13.56 5.19
C SER A 39 17.33 13.93 3.95
N ASN A 40 16.75 12.94 3.27
CA ASN A 40 15.89 13.15 2.11
C ASN A 40 14.47 13.68 2.45
N LEU A 41 14.10 13.72 3.73
CA LEU A 41 12.77 14.13 4.17
C LEU A 41 12.71 15.62 4.44
N ARG A 42 11.63 16.27 3.97
CA ARG A 42 11.39 17.68 4.24
C ARG A 42 10.95 17.88 5.69
N GLU A 43 11.16 19.09 6.22
CA GLU A 43 10.77 19.48 7.57
C GLU A 43 9.34 19.06 7.93
N HIS A 44 8.36 19.35 7.05
CA HIS A 44 6.96 18.97 7.28
C HIS A 44 6.78 17.45 7.47
N GLN A 45 7.50 16.63 6.69
CA GLN A 45 7.45 15.17 6.82
C GLN A 45 8.07 14.71 8.14
N LEU A 46 9.20 15.31 8.55
CA LEU A 46 9.83 15.03 9.84
C LEU A 46 8.93 15.42 11.03
N ARG A 47 8.19 16.54 10.92
CA ARG A 47 7.21 16.94 11.94
C ARG A 47 6.06 15.92 12.05
N LEU A 48 5.51 15.47 10.91
CA LEU A 48 4.49 14.41 10.90
C LEU A 48 5.04 13.09 11.47
N MET A 49 6.29 12.74 11.14
CA MET A 49 6.96 11.57 11.72
C MET A 49 7.14 11.72 13.24
N SER A 50 7.53 12.88 13.73
CA SER A 50 7.75 13.14 15.16
C SER A 50 6.48 12.94 15.99
N ALA A 51 5.32 13.26 15.40
CA ALA A 51 4.02 13.03 16.03
C ALA A 51 3.63 11.53 16.11
N ARG A 52 4.21 10.68 15.27
CA ARG A 52 3.71 9.30 15.05
C ARG A 52 4.74 8.19 15.32
N ALA A 53 6.01 8.56 15.36
CA ALA A 53 7.12 7.68 15.68
C ALA A 53 7.03 7.20 17.12
N ARG A 54 7.40 5.96 17.40
CA ARG A 54 7.47 5.38 18.75
C ARG A 54 8.77 4.64 18.94
N TYR A 55 9.29 4.66 20.15
CA TYR A 55 10.41 3.81 20.51
C TYR A 55 9.89 2.45 20.94
N GLU A 56 10.42 1.38 20.35
CA GLU A 56 10.11 0.00 20.74
C GLU A 56 11.40 -0.81 20.88
N ARG A 57 11.37 -1.81 21.77
CA ARG A 57 12.46 -2.77 21.96
C ARG A 57 11.88 -4.17 21.77
N TYR A 58 12.50 -4.92 20.87
CA TYR A 58 12.09 -6.27 20.52
C TYR A 58 13.13 -7.28 21.01
N SER A 59 12.66 -8.44 21.45
CA SER A 59 13.54 -9.55 21.82
C SER A 59 14.07 -10.26 20.56
N GLY A 60 15.20 -10.96 20.69
CA GLY A 60 15.65 -11.88 19.65
C GLY A 60 14.57 -12.93 19.34
N ASN A 61 14.56 -13.38 18.10
CA ASN A 61 13.64 -14.37 17.53
C ASN A 61 12.18 -13.90 17.44
N GLN A 62 11.90 -12.60 17.63
CA GLN A 62 10.56 -12.05 17.46
C GLN A 62 10.29 -11.71 15.99
N VAL A 63 9.14 -12.11 15.46
CA VAL A 63 8.69 -11.72 14.12
C VAL A 63 8.08 -10.31 14.20
N LEU A 64 8.62 -9.36 13.44
CA LEU A 64 8.07 -7.99 13.37
C LEU A 64 6.86 -7.92 12.45
N PHE A 65 6.92 -8.65 11.34
CA PHE A 65 5.85 -8.74 10.37
C PHE A 65 6.06 -9.95 9.46
N CYS A 66 4.95 -10.46 8.92
CA CYS A 66 4.96 -11.50 7.92
C CYS A 66 4.69 -10.92 6.53
N SER A 67 5.05 -11.69 5.51
CA SER A 67 4.52 -11.59 4.16
C SER A 67 2.99 -11.56 4.20
N GLU A 68 2.40 -10.90 3.22
CA GLU A 68 0.96 -10.68 3.08
C GLU A 68 0.29 -9.79 4.17
N THR A 69 1.03 -9.35 5.20
CA THR A 69 0.50 -8.40 6.18
C THR A 69 0.46 -6.98 5.62
N ILE A 70 -0.57 -6.20 5.94
CA ILE A 70 -0.64 -4.79 5.52
C ILE A 70 0.51 -4.02 6.16
N ALA A 71 1.25 -3.26 5.36
CA ALA A 71 2.35 -2.43 5.85
C ALA A 71 1.81 -1.19 6.57
N ARG A 72 1.44 -1.33 7.85
CA ARG A 72 0.92 -0.23 8.68
C ARG A 72 2.03 0.69 9.23
N CYS A 73 3.26 0.21 9.26
CA CYS A 73 4.41 0.94 9.79
C CYS A 73 5.71 0.53 9.08
N TRP A 74 6.76 1.30 9.31
CA TRP A 74 8.13 0.98 8.96
C TRP A 74 9.06 1.28 10.14
N TYR A 75 10.31 0.88 10.04
CA TYR A 75 11.22 0.80 11.17
C TYR A 75 12.53 1.52 10.87
N ILE A 76 13.11 2.11 11.91
CA ILE A 76 14.49 2.57 11.95
C ILE A 76 15.22 1.74 13.00
N LEU A 77 16.20 0.95 12.56
CA LEU A 77 17.03 0.13 13.45
C LEU A 77 18.09 1.01 14.12
N LEU A 78 18.10 1.02 15.46
CA LEU A 78 19.03 1.81 16.27
C LEU A 78 20.14 0.94 16.87
N SER A 79 19.80 -0.29 17.28
CA SER A 79 20.74 -1.29 17.79
C SER A 79 20.23 -2.71 17.50
N GLY A 80 21.13 -3.69 17.49
CA GLY A 80 20.84 -5.09 17.18
C GLY A 80 20.85 -5.39 15.68
N SER A 81 20.10 -6.39 15.25
CA SER A 81 20.07 -6.87 13.87
C SER A 81 18.76 -7.57 13.52
N VAL A 82 18.35 -7.45 12.25
CA VAL A 82 17.15 -8.11 11.73
C VAL A 82 17.43 -8.82 10.42
N LEU A 83 16.65 -9.86 10.13
CA LEU A 83 16.65 -10.57 8.86
C LEU A 83 15.41 -10.15 8.06
N VAL A 84 15.64 -9.56 6.88
CA VAL A 84 14.59 -9.10 5.96
C VAL A 84 14.90 -9.63 4.56
N LYS A 85 13.95 -10.32 3.92
CA LYS A 85 14.15 -10.92 2.57
C LYS A 85 15.42 -11.81 2.48
N GLY A 86 15.73 -12.54 3.55
CA GLY A 86 16.95 -13.36 3.64
C GLY A 86 18.26 -12.57 3.74
N SER A 87 18.21 -11.24 3.86
CA SER A 87 19.36 -10.37 4.04
C SER A 87 19.39 -9.80 5.45
N MET A 88 20.57 -9.75 6.06
CA MET A 88 20.76 -9.13 7.38
C MET A 88 20.84 -7.62 7.24
N VAL A 89 20.12 -6.91 8.11
CA VAL A 89 20.11 -5.45 8.20
C VAL A 89 20.71 -5.03 9.54
N LEU A 90 21.67 -4.10 9.49
CA LEU A 90 22.40 -3.56 10.64
C LEU A 90 22.10 -2.07 10.84
N PRO A 91 22.19 -1.54 12.06
CA PRO A 91 22.03 -0.12 12.34
C PRO A 91 23.23 0.72 11.83
N PRO A 92 23.03 2.01 11.53
CA PRO A 92 21.74 2.71 11.40
C PRO A 92 21.10 2.43 10.03
N CYS A 93 19.88 1.88 10.02
CA CYS A 93 19.19 1.61 8.76
C CYS A 93 17.68 1.72 8.91
N SER A 94 17.01 2.20 7.86
CA SER A 94 15.55 2.16 7.77
C SER A 94 15.08 0.99 6.90
N PHE A 95 14.10 0.22 7.37
CA PHE A 95 13.61 -0.95 6.65
C PHE A 95 12.08 -1.10 6.80
N GLY A 96 11.51 -2.01 6.01
CA GLY A 96 10.07 -2.28 6.02
C GLY A 96 9.22 -1.14 5.46
N LYS A 97 9.82 -0.15 4.78
CA LYS A 97 9.11 0.91 4.04
C LYS A 97 8.33 0.28 2.90
N GLN A 98 7.03 0.53 2.87
CA GLN A 98 6.17 0.13 1.77
C GLN A 98 5.01 1.11 1.65
N PHE A 99 4.80 1.61 0.44
CA PHE A 99 3.73 2.54 0.12
C PHE A 99 2.47 1.76 -0.26
N GLY A 100 1.69 1.39 0.76
CA GLY A 100 0.41 0.71 0.59
C GLY A 100 0.53 -0.78 0.26
N GLY A 101 -0.59 -1.48 0.36
CA GLY A 101 -0.66 -2.91 0.11
C GLY A 101 0.02 -3.79 1.18
N LYS A 102 0.31 -5.02 0.78
CA LYS A 102 0.79 -6.11 1.65
C LYS A 102 2.29 -6.35 1.50
N ARG A 103 2.97 -6.68 2.60
CA ARG A 103 4.41 -6.93 2.63
C ARG A 103 4.78 -8.15 1.78
N GLY A 104 5.85 -8.06 1.01
CA GLY A 104 6.34 -9.16 0.17
C GLY A 104 7.31 -10.12 0.86
N CYS A 105 7.53 -9.98 2.17
CA CYS A 105 8.48 -10.79 2.92
C CYS A 105 8.24 -10.75 4.43
N ASP A 106 8.78 -11.74 5.12
CA ASP A 106 8.85 -11.77 6.57
C ASP A 106 10.04 -10.94 7.09
N CYS A 107 9.94 -10.50 8.34
CA CYS A 107 11.03 -9.86 9.07
C CYS A 107 11.16 -10.45 10.47
N LEU A 108 12.36 -10.95 10.77
CA LEU A 108 12.70 -11.57 12.05
C LEU A 108 13.78 -10.75 12.75
N VAL A 109 13.61 -10.52 14.04
CA VAL A 109 14.65 -9.95 14.90
C VAL A 109 15.65 -11.03 15.27
N LEU A 110 16.94 -10.81 15.02
CA LEU A 110 17.99 -11.81 15.25
C LEU A 110 18.52 -11.75 16.70
N GLU A 111 18.58 -10.56 17.27
CA GLU A 111 19.04 -10.31 18.64
C GLU A 111 18.26 -9.14 19.27
N PRO A 112 18.30 -8.92 20.60
CA PRO A 112 17.58 -7.83 21.24
C PRO A 112 17.85 -6.47 20.57
N SER A 113 16.83 -5.89 19.96
CA SER A 113 16.97 -4.75 19.05
C SER A 113 16.13 -3.55 19.50
N GLU A 114 16.70 -2.36 19.43
CA GLU A 114 16.01 -1.09 19.69
C GLU A 114 15.66 -0.42 18.37
N MET A 115 14.42 0.04 18.23
CA MET A 115 13.91 0.58 16.96
C MET A 115 12.99 1.77 17.18
N ILE A 116 12.92 2.62 16.15
CA ILE A 116 11.84 3.60 16.02
C ILE A 116 10.82 3.04 15.03
N VAL A 117 9.60 2.84 15.50
CA VAL A 117 8.46 2.42 14.69
C VAL A 117 7.73 3.66 14.22
N VAL A 118 7.60 3.82 12.91
CA VAL A 118 6.93 4.97 12.29
C VAL A 118 5.68 4.48 11.59
N GLU A 119 4.52 4.95 12.04
CA GLU A 119 3.25 4.58 11.40
C GLU A 119 3.06 5.26 10.04
N ASN A 120 2.53 4.51 9.07
CA ASN A 120 2.18 5.01 7.74
C ASN A 120 0.89 5.83 7.79
N ALA A 121 0.82 6.97 7.07
CA ALA A 121 -0.38 7.82 7.05
C ALA A 121 -1.63 7.03 6.65
N LYS A 122 -2.72 7.25 7.40
CA LYS A 122 -3.99 6.54 7.20
C LYS A 122 -4.65 6.88 5.86
N ASP A 123 -4.28 8.01 5.25
CA ASP A 123 -4.77 8.45 3.93
C ASP A 123 -4.49 7.43 2.80
N ASN A 124 -3.64 6.43 3.06
CA ASN A 124 -3.34 5.39 2.09
C ASN A 124 -4.40 4.27 2.05
N GLU A 125 -5.22 4.10 3.09
CA GLU A 125 -6.24 3.04 3.17
C GLU A 125 -7.39 3.30 2.18
N ASP A 126 -7.76 4.57 1.96
CA ASP A 126 -8.81 4.96 0.99
C ASP A 126 -8.42 4.59 -0.45
N SER A 127 -7.13 4.63 -0.77
CA SER A 127 -6.61 4.22 -2.09
C SER A 127 -6.68 2.70 -2.32
N ILE A 128 -6.61 1.90 -1.24
CA ILE A 128 -6.63 0.44 -1.30
C ILE A 128 -8.07 -0.05 -1.44
N LEU A 129 -9.02 0.55 -0.73
CA LEU A 129 -10.45 0.26 -0.88
C LEU A 129 -11.00 0.69 -2.24
N GLN A 130 -10.41 1.71 -2.89
CA GLN A 130 -10.80 2.10 -4.25
C GLN A 130 -10.27 1.17 -5.35
N ARG A 131 -9.23 0.36 -5.09
CA ARG A 131 -8.64 -0.52 -6.12
C ARG A 131 -9.49 -1.77 -6.39
N GLU A 132 -10.38 -2.14 -5.47
CA GLU A 132 -11.29 -3.29 -5.60
C GLU A 132 -12.61 -2.95 -6.32
N ILE A 133 -12.88 -1.69 -6.63
CA ILE A 133 -13.94 -1.31 -7.56
C ILE A 133 -13.24 -1.00 -8.88
N PRO A 134 -13.43 -1.78 -9.96
CA PRO A 134 -13.08 -1.29 -11.27
C PRO A 134 -14.02 -0.13 -11.57
N ALA A 135 -13.63 1.09 -11.18
CA ALA A 135 -14.09 2.30 -11.81
C ALA A 135 -13.52 2.39 -13.24
N ARG A 136 -13.58 1.29 -14.01
CA ARG A 136 -13.86 1.35 -15.43
C ARG A 136 -15.30 1.86 -15.54
N GLN A 137 -15.48 3.15 -15.28
CA GLN A 137 -16.54 3.86 -15.97
C GLN A 137 -16.19 3.71 -17.45
N SER A 138 -16.87 2.77 -18.11
CA SER A 138 -16.88 2.66 -19.54
C SER A 138 -17.24 4.05 -20.06
N ARG A 139 -16.25 4.80 -20.53
CA ARG A 139 -16.44 6.10 -21.19
C ARG A 139 -17.09 5.93 -22.57
N ARG A 140 -17.92 4.91 -22.78
CA ARG A 140 -18.85 4.87 -23.90
C ARG A 140 -20.06 5.70 -23.54
N ARG A 141 -19.87 7.03 -23.60
CA ARG A 141 -20.96 8.00 -23.70
C ARG A 141 -21.71 7.73 -25.00
N PHE A 142 -22.80 6.97 -24.94
CA PHE A 142 -23.74 6.92 -26.05
C PHE A 142 -24.48 8.26 -26.10
N ARG A 143 -24.28 9.00 -27.19
CA ARG A 143 -25.02 10.24 -27.47
C ARG A 143 -26.20 9.89 -28.35
N LYS A 144 -27.42 9.94 -27.78
CA LYS A 144 -28.66 9.85 -28.56
C LYS A 144 -29.09 11.26 -28.94
N ILE A 145 -29.44 11.46 -30.22
CA ILE A 145 -29.99 12.71 -30.74
C ILE A 145 -31.50 12.56 -30.72
N ASN A 146 -32.24 13.50 -30.14
CA ASN A 146 -33.69 13.43 -30.15
C ASN A 146 -34.26 13.83 -31.54
N TYR A 147 -35.56 13.65 -31.74
CA TYR A 147 -36.27 13.95 -32.99
C TYR A 147 -36.30 15.45 -33.36
N LYS A 148 -35.87 16.35 -32.45
CA LYS A 148 -35.64 17.80 -32.68
C LYS A 148 -34.17 18.14 -32.97
N GLY A 149 -33.27 17.17 -33.01
CA GLY A 149 -31.86 17.35 -33.38
C GLY A 149 -30.89 17.67 -32.23
N GLU A 150 -31.37 17.68 -30.98
CA GLU A 150 -30.52 18.00 -29.82
C GLU A 150 -29.79 16.77 -29.25
N ARG A 151 -28.53 16.96 -28.85
CA ARG A 151 -27.67 15.91 -28.29
C ARG A 151 -27.90 15.77 -26.79
N GLN A 152 -28.49 14.66 -26.34
CA GLN A 152 -28.62 14.34 -24.92
C GLN A 152 -27.55 13.34 -24.49
N THR A 153 -26.97 13.58 -23.31
CA THR A 153 -26.03 12.66 -22.68
C THR A 153 -26.82 11.81 -21.70
N ILE A 154 -26.86 10.50 -21.93
CA ILE A 154 -27.48 9.56 -20.99
C ILE A 154 -26.43 9.28 -19.91
N THR A 155 -26.71 9.68 -18.67
CA THR A 155 -25.97 9.27 -17.47
C THR A 155 -26.89 8.37 -16.67
N ASP A 156 -26.46 7.15 -16.39
CA ASP A 156 -27.09 6.35 -15.33
C ASP A 156 -26.74 7.04 -14.00
N ASP A 157 -27.72 7.70 -13.40
CA ASP A 157 -27.60 8.23 -12.05
C ASP A 157 -27.70 7.03 -11.10
N VAL A 158 -26.56 6.50 -10.70
CA VAL A 158 -26.50 5.38 -9.76
C VAL A 158 -26.37 5.96 -8.36
N GLU A 159 -27.49 6.03 -7.64
CA GLU A 159 -27.48 6.35 -6.21
C GLU A 159 -26.64 5.31 -5.46
N VAL A 160 -25.67 5.79 -4.67
CA VAL A 160 -24.65 5.00 -3.94
C VAL A 160 -25.26 3.95 -2.99
N ASN A 161 -26.54 4.08 -2.65
CA ASN A 161 -27.21 3.22 -1.68
C ASN A 161 -27.72 1.87 -2.25
N SER A 162 -27.65 1.64 -3.57
CA SER A 162 -28.15 0.40 -4.18
C SER A 162 -27.21 -0.82 -4.04
N TYR A 163 -25.98 -0.65 -3.56
CA TYR A 163 -25.00 -1.75 -3.46
C TYR A 163 -25.14 -2.62 -2.20
N LEU A 164 -26.01 -2.25 -1.25
CA LEU A 164 -26.15 -2.95 0.04
C LEU A 164 -27.39 -3.86 0.14
N SER A 165 -28.10 -4.13 -0.96
CA SER A 165 -29.23 -5.07 -0.95
C SER A 165 -29.22 -5.94 -2.19
N LEU A 166 -28.53 -7.08 -2.10
CA LEU A 166 -28.70 -8.18 -3.05
C LEU A 166 -29.77 -9.12 -2.52
N PRO A 167 -30.91 -9.31 -3.19
CA PRO A 167 -31.79 -10.42 -2.91
C PRO A 167 -31.16 -11.68 -3.52
N ALA A 168 -30.51 -12.48 -2.68
CA ALA A 168 -30.04 -13.82 -3.01
C ALA A 168 -31.22 -14.81 -3.05
N ASP A 169 -32.21 -14.57 -3.91
CA ASP A 169 -33.35 -15.47 -4.07
C ASP A 169 -33.58 -15.81 -5.55
N LEU A 170 -33.22 -17.04 -5.91
CA LEU A 170 -33.34 -17.58 -7.27
C LEU A 170 -34.72 -18.21 -7.56
N THR A 171 -35.71 -18.02 -6.70
CA THR A 171 -37.01 -18.72 -6.81
C THR A 171 -38.00 -18.11 -7.82
N LYS A 172 -37.60 -17.10 -8.61
CA LYS A 172 -38.45 -16.51 -9.66
C LYS A 172 -37.80 -16.48 -11.05
N MET A 173 -37.16 -17.57 -11.46
CA MET A 173 -36.98 -17.83 -12.90
C MET A 173 -38.17 -18.63 -13.42
N HIS A 174 -39.25 -17.95 -13.81
CA HIS A 174 -40.26 -18.58 -14.66
C HIS A 174 -39.66 -18.71 -16.07
N LEU A 175 -39.27 -19.93 -16.43
CA LEU A 175 -39.01 -20.29 -17.83
C LEU A 175 -40.35 -20.29 -18.55
N THR A 176 -40.57 -19.31 -19.41
CA THR A 176 -41.66 -19.38 -20.39
C THR A 176 -41.17 -20.27 -21.54
N GLU A 177 -41.74 -21.45 -21.62
CA GLU A 177 -41.60 -22.39 -22.73
C GLU A 177 -42.29 -21.77 -23.96
N ASN A 178 -41.49 -21.17 -24.85
CA ASN A 178 -41.95 -20.79 -26.19
C ASN A 178 -41.12 -21.57 -27.22
N PRO A 179 -41.74 -22.39 -28.09
CA PRO A 179 -41.01 -23.16 -29.09
C PRO A 179 -40.45 -22.22 -30.17
N HIS A 180 -39.14 -22.22 -30.30
CA HIS A 180 -38.39 -21.46 -31.29
C HIS A 180 -38.50 -22.14 -32.66
N PRO A 181 -38.85 -21.44 -33.76
CA PRO A 181 -38.61 -21.98 -35.10
C PRO A 181 -37.12 -21.88 -35.44
N GLN A 182 -36.66 -22.91 -36.15
CA GLN A 182 -35.28 -23.25 -36.48
C GLN A 182 -34.54 -22.12 -37.22
N VAL A 183 -33.34 -21.74 -36.76
CA VAL A 183 -32.33 -21.11 -37.60
C VAL A 183 -30.94 -21.65 -37.26
N THR A 184 -30.25 -22.01 -38.35
CA THR A 184 -28.95 -22.61 -38.58
C THR A 184 -27.77 -22.22 -37.68
N HIS A 185 -26.99 -23.24 -37.32
CA HIS A 185 -25.69 -23.19 -36.62
C HIS A 185 -24.67 -22.24 -37.27
N VAL A 186 -23.98 -21.46 -36.45
CA VAL A 186 -22.70 -20.81 -36.80
C VAL A 186 -21.66 -21.09 -35.72
N SER A 187 -20.50 -21.57 -36.16
CA SER A 187 -19.41 -22.12 -35.35
C SER A 187 -18.69 -21.07 -34.49
N SER A 188 -18.30 -21.52 -33.29
CA SER A 188 -17.48 -20.80 -32.32
C SER A 188 -16.08 -20.50 -32.88
N SER A 189 -15.74 -19.22 -33.03
CA SER A 189 -14.42 -18.78 -33.46
C SER A 189 -13.40 -18.90 -32.31
N GLN A 190 -12.47 -19.85 -32.46
CA GLN A 190 -11.18 -19.90 -31.77
C GLN A 190 -10.37 -18.64 -32.12
N SER A 191 -9.98 -17.85 -31.12
CA SER A 191 -8.88 -16.89 -31.29
C SER A 191 -7.76 -17.28 -30.33
N GLY A 192 -6.78 -17.99 -30.89
CA GLY A 192 -5.48 -18.20 -30.27
C GLY A 192 -4.63 -16.95 -30.46
N CYS A 193 -4.18 -16.38 -29.37
CA CYS A 193 -3.13 -15.36 -29.37
C CYS A 193 -1.93 -15.93 -28.62
N SER A 194 -1.01 -16.53 -29.37
CA SER A 194 0.33 -16.86 -28.91
C SER A 194 1.12 -15.55 -28.76
N ILE A 195 1.61 -15.26 -27.55
CA ILE A 195 2.58 -14.18 -27.36
C ILE A 195 3.99 -14.78 -27.52
N ALA A 196 4.69 -14.34 -28.56
CA ALA A 196 6.10 -14.64 -28.74
C ALA A 196 6.91 -13.83 -27.73
N SER A 197 7.76 -14.52 -26.97
CA SER A 197 8.81 -13.96 -26.13
C SER A 197 9.88 -13.32 -27.00
N ASP A 198 10.35 -12.12 -26.66
CA ASP A 198 11.70 -11.72 -27.08
C ASP A 198 12.39 -10.90 -25.99
N SER A 199 13.64 -11.28 -25.71
CA SER A 199 14.44 -10.85 -24.57
C SER A 199 15.48 -9.85 -25.05
N GLY A 200 15.26 -8.55 -24.78
CA GLY A 200 16.24 -7.50 -25.07
C GLY A 200 17.14 -7.23 -23.87
N SER A 201 18.17 -8.06 -23.66
CA SER A 201 19.30 -7.72 -22.80
C SER A 201 20.24 -6.76 -23.54
N SER A 202 20.68 -5.69 -22.88
CA SER A 202 21.77 -4.84 -23.38
C SER A 202 22.70 -4.52 -22.22
N SER A 203 23.77 -5.30 -22.15
CA SER A 203 24.95 -5.03 -21.32
C SER A 203 25.83 -4.02 -22.07
N LEU A 204 26.12 -2.89 -21.46
CA LEU A 204 27.19 -1.99 -21.92
C LEU A 204 28.49 -2.42 -21.23
N SER A 205 29.34 -3.09 -22.00
CA SER A 205 30.74 -3.38 -21.64
C SER A 205 31.68 -2.48 -22.44
N ASP A 206 32.58 -1.84 -21.71
CA ASP A 206 33.97 -1.49 -22.06
C ASP A 206 34.28 -0.84 -23.40
N ILE A 207 34.72 0.42 -23.36
CA ILE A 207 35.65 0.97 -24.35
C ILE A 207 36.84 1.59 -23.62
N TYR A 208 37.99 0.94 -23.78
CA TYR A 208 39.32 1.54 -23.71
C TYR A 208 39.48 2.54 -24.86
N GLN A 209 39.79 3.80 -24.55
CA GLN A 209 40.86 4.62 -25.18
C GLN A 209 40.91 6.01 -24.55
#